data_AF-A0A9D6EET7-F1
#
_entry.id   AF-A0A9D6EET7-F1
#
_cell.length_a   1.000
_cell.length_b   1.000
_cell.length_c   1.000
_cell.angle_alpha   90.00
_cell.angle_beta   90.00
_cell.angle_gamma   90.00
#
_symmetry.space_group_name_H-M   'P 1'
#
loop_
_entity.id
_entity.type
_entity.pdbx_description
1 polymer ?
#
loop_
_entity_poly.entity_id
_entity_poly.type
_entity_poly.pdbx_seq_one_letter_code
_entity_poly.pdbx_strand_id
1 'polypeptide(L)'
;MPSPPGKPRWADAVALAAALILALGAALPAWAHTLPGEEHADPEIFLGWRAWLHLTIQWGHLTAFAFWLGATQGAWLLGVGRLDGLLLAAWPLLLVLLLTGSYNMEYSAGIAPTPSLLNLAEVSRAPFGVTYSVALAAKLGVYGLALLYTLVVSVLHLRGRIAATRLRRAYLAGASGLGLALVVLTAVVLLLHEAADLYPTALHPFGGRLGPEPPASVGVPGGQVASEGFAILLQGPALAAIGLRGLHLLGFGLWLGLMALGLNVSQLPLGRLVAWAWAALGIQLLSGAGQLVTWVPFAVLPLPSNLEALRHFRFGVTYTHLFTAKLAVAGAILLATAGLTLLARRTALAPDRPSGRLPRALFALNLALGLLLAYLVVMLLLVHEGVDHAL
;
A
#
# COMPACT_ATOMS: atom_id res chain seq x y z
N MET A 1 -22.07 46.17 0.94
CA MET A 1 -22.43 44.74 1.08
C MET A 1 -21.25 43.91 0.59
N PRO A 2 -20.69 42.99 1.38
CA PRO A 2 -19.66 42.09 0.88
C PRO A 2 -20.28 41.15 -0.17
N SER A 3 -19.60 41.02 -1.31
CA SER A 3 -19.97 40.10 -2.39
C SER A 3 -20.08 38.65 -1.87
N PRO A 4 -21.04 37.84 -2.37
CA PRO A 4 -21.10 36.43 -2.01
C PRO A 4 -19.77 35.75 -2.39
N PRO A 5 -19.25 34.82 -1.57
CA PRO A 5 -18.05 34.07 -1.93
C PRO A 5 -18.30 33.40 -3.28
N GLY A 6 -17.43 33.70 -4.25
CA GLY A 6 -17.55 33.20 -5.62
C GLY A 6 -17.82 31.70 -5.65
N LYS A 7 -18.74 31.28 -6.53
CA LYS A 7 -19.05 29.86 -6.78
C LYS A 7 -17.74 29.06 -6.83
N PRO A 8 -17.60 27.97 -6.09
CA PRO A 8 -16.24 27.54 -5.80
C PRO A 8 -15.74 26.66 -6.94
N ARG A 9 -14.50 26.90 -7.36
CA ARG A 9 -13.65 26.05 -8.23
C ARG A 9 -13.64 24.56 -7.85
N TRP A 10 -14.18 24.18 -6.67
CA TRP A 10 -14.31 22.79 -6.24
C TRP A 10 -15.39 22.03 -7.03
N ALA A 11 -16.46 22.69 -7.51
CA ALA A 11 -17.52 22.01 -8.27
C ALA A 11 -17.00 21.48 -9.62
N ASP A 12 -16.17 22.28 -10.27
CA ASP A 12 -15.49 21.92 -11.52
C ASP A 12 -14.45 20.83 -11.28
N ALA A 13 -13.75 20.85 -10.14
CA ALA A 13 -12.80 19.79 -9.77
C ALA A 13 -13.48 18.45 -9.49
N VAL A 14 -14.65 18.44 -8.84
CA VAL A 14 -15.45 17.23 -8.61
C VAL A 14 -16.06 16.71 -9.91
N ALA A 15 -16.55 17.58 -10.77
CA ALA A 15 -17.05 17.21 -12.11
C ALA A 15 -15.93 16.66 -13.01
N LEU A 16 -14.75 17.27 -12.98
CA LEU A 16 -13.56 16.79 -13.68
C LEU A 16 -13.08 15.44 -13.13
N ALA A 17 -13.07 15.25 -11.82
CA ALA A 17 -12.74 13.97 -11.21
C ALA A 17 -13.75 12.89 -11.63
N ALA A 18 -15.06 13.18 -11.63
CA ALA A 18 -16.08 12.26 -12.10
C ALA A 18 -15.93 11.93 -13.60
N ALA A 19 -15.63 12.91 -14.44
CA ALA A 19 -15.36 12.71 -15.86
C ALA A 19 -14.09 11.88 -16.10
N LEU A 20 -13.02 12.11 -15.32
CA LEU A 20 -11.80 11.31 -15.36
C LEU A 20 -12.03 9.87 -14.92
N ILE A 21 -12.89 9.62 -13.92
CA ILE A 21 -13.29 8.25 -13.52
C ILE A 21 -13.94 7.52 -14.68
N LEU A 22 -14.92 8.17 -15.32
CA LEU A 22 -15.65 7.59 -16.44
C LEU A 22 -14.76 7.37 -17.66
N ALA A 23 -13.88 8.33 -17.97
CA ALA A 23 -12.96 8.24 -19.10
C ALA A 23 -11.87 7.19 -18.87
N LEU A 24 -11.23 7.18 -17.71
CA LEU A 24 -10.13 6.26 -17.42
C LEU A 24 -10.62 4.83 -17.16
N GLY A 25 -11.77 4.67 -16.52
CA GLY A 25 -12.41 3.37 -16.35
C GLY A 25 -12.81 2.71 -17.68
N ALA A 26 -13.01 3.50 -18.74
CA ALA A 26 -13.26 3.00 -20.10
C ALA A 26 -11.97 2.84 -20.93
N ALA A 27 -10.97 3.70 -20.74
CA ALA A 27 -9.78 3.75 -21.60
C ALA A 27 -8.66 2.79 -21.19
N LEU A 28 -8.49 2.50 -19.89
CA LEU A 28 -7.39 1.62 -19.43
C LEU A 28 -7.51 0.17 -19.91
N PRO A 29 -8.69 -0.49 -19.81
CA PRO A 29 -8.85 -1.83 -20.35
C PRO A 29 -8.62 -1.87 -21.87
N ALA A 30 -9.09 -0.84 -22.59
CA ALA A 30 -8.92 -0.72 -24.03
C ALA A 30 -7.46 -0.53 -24.46
N TRP A 31 -6.69 0.30 -23.74
CA TRP A 31 -5.26 0.51 -24.03
C TRP A 31 -4.44 -0.74 -23.72
N ALA A 32 -4.73 -1.40 -22.61
CA ALA A 32 -3.91 -2.50 -22.15
C ALA A 32 -4.11 -3.78 -22.98
N HIS A 33 -5.27 -3.95 -23.63
CA HIS A 33 -5.50 -4.96 -24.68
C HIS A 33 -4.76 -4.70 -26.02
N THR A 34 -4.14 -3.53 -26.23
CA THR A 34 -3.37 -3.23 -27.45
C THR A 34 -1.88 -3.57 -27.34
N LEU A 35 -1.42 -4.01 -26.16
CA LEU A 35 -0.02 -4.34 -25.93
C LEU A 35 0.26 -5.80 -26.35
N PRO A 36 1.25 -6.06 -27.22
CA PRO A 36 1.56 -7.42 -27.69
C PRO A 36 2.06 -8.32 -26.53
N GLY A 37 1.52 -9.54 -26.44
CA GLY A 37 1.60 -10.44 -25.28
C GLY A 37 2.88 -11.27 -25.11
N GLU A 38 3.96 -11.02 -25.84
CA GLU A 38 5.13 -11.92 -25.86
C GLU A 38 6.39 -11.25 -25.35
N GLU A 39 6.59 -11.18 -24.02
CA GLU A 39 7.89 -10.75 -23.46
C GLU A 39 8.06 -11.11 -21.96
N HIS A 40 7.50 -12.23 -21.50
CA HIS A 40 7.57 -12.64 -20.08
C HIS A 40 8.79 -13.49 -19.72
N ALA A 41 9.78 -13.67 -20.61
CA ALA A 41 10.74 -14.77 -20.48
C ALA A 41 12.23 -14.42 -20.41
N ASP A 42 12.67 -13.16 -20.39
CA ASP A 42 14.11 -12.83 -20.48
C ASP A 42 14.73 -12.18 -19.21
N PRO A 43 16.04 -12.37 -18.95
CA PRO A 43 16.76 -11.91 -17.76
C PRO A 43 16.96 -10.38 -17.68
N GLU A 44 16.38 -9.63 -18.60
CA GLU A 44 16.31 -8.16 -18.63
C GLU A 44 15.15 -7.58 -17.81
N ILE A 45 14.59 -8.32 -16.84
CA ILE A 45 13.48 -7.88 -15.97
C ILE A 45 13.70 -6.48 -15.37
N PHE A 46 14.94 -6.06 -15.10
CA PHE A 46 15.24 -4.72 -14.55
C PHE A 46 15.46 -3.63 -15.61
N LEU A 47 15.52 -3.98 -16.90
CA LEU A 47 15.76 -3.05 -18.00
C LEU A 47 14.54 -2.90 -18.92
N GLY A 48 13.60 -3.86 -18.88
CA GLY A 48 12.35 -3.81 -19.62
C GLY A 48 11.42 -2.69 -19.13
N TRP A 49 10.96 -1.84 -20.03
CA TRP A 49 10.07 -0.71 -19.71
C TRP A 49 8.76 -1.14 -19.02
N ARG A 50 8.28 -2.37 -19.27
CA ARG A 50 7.09 -2.95 -18.63
C ARG A 50 7.29 -3.20 -17.13
N ALA A 51 8.46 -3.68 -16.73
CA ALA A 51 8.78 -3.88 -15.32
C ALA A 51 8.85 -2.53 -14.61
N TRP A 52 9.48 -1.52 -15.22
CA TRP A 52 9.48 -0.15 -14.70
C TRP A 52 8.08 0.44 -14.57
N LEU A 53 7.20 0.20 -15.55
CA LEU A 53 5.81 0.60 -15.50
C LEU A 53 5.07 -0.10 -14.35
N HIS A 54 5.20 -1.42 -14.23
CA HIS A 54 4.58 -2.22 -13.17
C HIS A 54 5.03 -1.74 -11.78
N LEU A 55 6.35 -1.59 -11.56
CA LEU A 55 6.92 -1.08 -10.32
C LEU A 55 6.37 0.31 -9.97
N THR A 56 6.29 1.20 -10.96
CA THR A 56 5.75 2.56 -10.79
C THR A 56 4.28 2.52 -10.40
N ILE A 57 3.49 1.62 -11.00
CA ILE A 57 2.08 1.43 -10.69
C ILE A 57 1.90 0.88 -9.27
N GLN A 58 2.67 -0.14 -8.87
CA GLN A 58 2.62 -0.70 -7.51
C GLN A 58 3.02 0.33 -6.45
N TRP A 59 4.09 1.08 -6.72
CA TRP A 59 4.54 2.17 -5.85
C TRP A 59 3.48 3.28 -5.76
N GLY A 60 2.92 3.71 -6.89
CA GLY A 60 1.85 4.70 -6.94
C GLY A 60 0.60 4.26 -6.17
N HIS A 61 0.23 2.99 -6.29
CA HIS A 61 -0.89 2.39 -5.56
C HIS A 61 -0.66 2.41 -4.05
N LEU A 62 0.48 1.89 -3.59
CA LEU A 62 0.84 1.83 -2.17
C LEU A 62 0.93 3.22 -1.54
N THR A 63 1.54 4.18 -2.23
CA THR A 63 1.69 5.55 -1.74
C THR A 63 0.35 6.28 -1.71
N ALA A 64 -0.50 6.14 -2.74
CA ALA A 64 -1.84 6.72 -2.75
C ALA A 64 -2.70 6.17 -1.61
N PHE A 65 -2.63 4.85 -1.37
CA PHE A 65 -3.28 4.21 -0.23
C PHE A 65 -2.80 4.80 1.11
N ALA A 66 -1.48 4.86 1.31
CA ALA A 66 -0.87 5.35 2.54
C ALA A 66 -1.26 6.81 2.81
N PHE A 67 -1.22 7.67 1.80
CA PHE A 67 -1.66 9.05 1.91
C PHE A 67 -3.15 9.17 2.25
N TRP A 68 -4.02 8.42 1.58
CA TRP A 68 -5.45 8.51 1.80
C TRP A 68 -5.83 8.03 3.20
N LEU A 69 -5.37 6.83 3.58
CA LEU A 69 -5.61 6.25 4.91
C LEU A 69 -5.03 7.15 6.01
N GLY A 70 -3.78 7.58 5.86
CA GLY A 70 -3.12 8.38 6.89
C GLY A 70 -3.64 9.81 6.97
N ALA A 71 -4.13 10.42 5.87
CA ALA A 71 -4.79 11.72 5.92
C ALA A 71 -6.14 11.65 6.63
N THR A 72 -6.95 10.61 6.38
CA THR A 72 -8.25 10.43 7.04
C THR A 72 -8.06 10.08 8.52
N GLN A 73 -7.26 9.07 8.83
CA GLN A 73 -7.01 8.66 10.21
C GLN A 73 -6.22 9.70 11.00
N GLY A 74 -5.20 10.31 10.41
CA GLY A 74 -4.42 11.36 11.06
C GLY A 74 -5.29 12.60 11.35
N ALA A 75 -6.18 12.99 10.44
CA ALA A 75 -7.14 14.07 10.69
C ALA A 75 -8.11 13.72 11.83
N TRP A 76 -8.57 12.47 11.89
CA TRP A 76 -9.40 11.96 12.99
C TRP A 76 -8.69 12.01 14.34
N LEU A 77 -7.50 11.40 14.44
CA LEU A 77 -6.71 11.27 15.66
C LEU A 77 -6.28 12.63 16.22
N LEU A 78 -5.97 13.58 15.34
CA LEU A 78 -5.54 14.93 15.73
C LEU A 78 -6.73 15.89 15.92
N GLY A 79 -7.92 15.53 15.45
CA GLY A 79 -9.10 16.39 15.47
C GLY A 79 -9.00 17.59 14.53
N VAL A 80 -8.24 17.46 13.44
CA VAL A 80 -7.90 18.54 12.50
C VAL A 80 -8.49 18.29 11.11
N GLY A 81 -8.28 19.23 10.19
CA GLY A 81 -8.74 19.12 8.81
C GLY A 81 -10.13 19.72 8.60
N ARG A 82 -10.25 20.53 7.55
CA ARG A 82 -11.54 20.99 7.02
C ARG A 82 -12.07 19.95 6.06
N LEU A 83 -13.40 19.76 6.04
CA LEU A 83 -14.05 18.80 5.14
C LEU A 83 -13.67 19.07 3.68
N ASP A 84 -13.68 20.33 3.24
CA ASP A 84 -13.24 20.75 1.89
C ASP A 84 -11.86 20.17 1.53
N GLY A 85 -10.86 20.39 2.39
CA GLY A 85 -9.48 19.98 2.15
C GLY A 85 -9.32 18.45 2.17
N LEU A 86 -10.05 17.77 3.06
CA LEU A 86 -10.05 16.31 3.14
C LEU A 86 -10.65 15.67 1.88
N LEU A 87 -11.74 16.22 1.34
CA LEU A 87 -12.36 15.74 0.12
C LEU A 87 -11.49 16.04 -1.11
N LEU A 88 -10.95 17.26 -1.20
CA LEU A 88 -10.04 17.65 -2.30
C LEU A 88 -8.77 16.78 -2.34
N ALA A 89 -8.22 16.42 -1.18
CA ALA A 89 -7.09 15.51 -1.11
C ALA A 89 -7.48 14.06 -1.47
N ALA A 90 -8.67 13.61 -1.06
CA ALA A 90 -9.10 12.23 -1.26
C ALA A 90 -9.36 11.88 -2.72
N TRP A 91 -9.94 12.79 -3.51
CA TRP A 91 -10.27 12.52 -4.91
C TRP A 91 -9.09 12.01 -5.74
N PRO A 92 -7.98 12.74 -5.92
CA PRO A 92 -6.86 12.25 -6.75
C PRO A 92 -6.27 10.94 -6.22
N LEU A 93 -6.24 10.74 -4.89
CA LEU A 93 -5.73 9.52 -4.29
C LEU A 93 -6.63 8.30 -4.57
N LEU A 94 -7.95 8.46 -4.46
CA LEU A 94 -8.91 7.41 -4.76
C LEU A 94 -8.95 7.10 -6.26
N LEU A 95 -8.73 8.09 -7.13
CA LEU A 95 -8.55 7.86 -8.56
C LEU A 95 -7.33 6.99 -8.82
N VAL A 96 -6.17 7.39 -8.29
CA VAL A 96 -4.93 6.60 -8.44
C VAL A 96 -5.15 5.17 -7.94
N LEU A 97 -5.75 4.99 -6.75
CA LEU A 97 -6.08 3.68 -6.20
C LEU A 97 -6.96 2.83 -7.11
N LEU A 98 -8.01 3.40 -7.69
CA LEU A 98 -8.89 2.68 -8.61
C LEU A 98 -8.16 2.28 -9.88
N LEU A 99 -7.40 3.20 -10.50
CA LEU A 99 -6.71 2.99 -11.76
C LEU A 99 -5.63 1.92 -11.64
N THR A 100 -4.75 2.10 -10.64
CA THR A 100 -3.66 1.18 -10.37
C THR A 100 -4.16 -0.15 -9.80
N GLY A 101 -5.25 -0.14 -9.04
CA GLY A 101 -5.91 -1.35 -8.57
C GLY A 101 -6.55 -2.16 -9.70
N SER A 102 -7.16 -1.49 -10.68
CA SER A 102 -7.72 -2.14 -11.88
C SER A 102 -6.62 -2.75 -12.74
N TYR A 103 -5.51 -2.02 -12.95
CA TYR A 103 -4.33 -2.57 -13.60
C TYR A 103 -3.82 -3.82 -12.90
N ASN A 104 -3.73 -3.82 -11.56
CA ASN A 104 -3.27 -4.98 -10.82
C ASN A 104 -4.20 -6.20 -11.00
N MET A 105 -5.50 -5.99 -11.21
CA MET A 105 -6.39 -7.11 -11.50
C MET A 105 -6.19 -7.71 -12.89
N GLU A 106 -5.89 -6.89 -13.87
CA GLU A 106 -5.75 -7.32 -15.27
C GLU A 106 -4.33 -7.80 -15.61
N TYR A 107 -3.30 -7.35 -14.89
CA TYR A 107 -1.90 -7.59 -15.27
C TYR A 107 -0.99 -8.11 -14.16
N SER A 108 -1.44 -8.12 -12.90
CA SER A 108 -0.62 -8.59 -11.76
C SER A 108 -1.07 -9.93 -11.18
N ALA A 109 -2.17 -10.49 -11.67
CA ALA A 109 -2.59 -11.83 -11.30
C ALA A 109 -1.77 -12.86 -12.10
N GLY A 110 -0.63 -13.32 -11.58
CA GLY A 110 0.25 -14.35 -12.19
C GLY A 110 -0.40 -15.73 -12.37
N ILE A 111 -1.72 -15.81 -12.39
CA ILE A 111 -2.53 -17.03 -12.32
C ILE A 111 -2.95 -17.49 -13.73
N ALA A 112 -2.90 -16.62 -14.74
CA ALA A 112 -3.27 -16.95 -16.12
C ALA A 112 -2.40 -16.22 -17.16
N PRO A 113 -2.14 -16.82 -18.33
CA PRO A 113 -1.36 -16.19 -19.41
C PRO A 113 -2.05 -14.94 -19.98
N THR A 114 -3.38 -14.89 -19.87
CA THR A 114 -4.21 -13.71 -20.10
C THR A 114 -4.97 -13.38 -18.82
N PRO A 115 -4.39 -12.58 -17.90
CA PRO A 115 -5.05 -12.33 -16.63
C PRO A 115 -6.32 -11.51 -16.85
N SER A 116 -7.47 -12.09 -16.49
CA SER A 116 -8.74 -11.39 -16.50
C SER A 116 -9.70 -12.05 -15.51
N LEU A 117 -10.34 -11.25 -14.67
CA LEU A 117 -11.45 -11.72 -13.82
C LEU A 117 -12.61 -12.33 -14.64
N LEU A 118 -12.69 -11.99 -15.93
CA LEU A 118 -13.73 -12.49 -16.83
C LEU A 118 -13.37 -13.87 -17.43
N ASN A 119 -12.11 -14.30 -17.34
CA ASN A 119 -11.67 -15.60 -17.80
C ASN A 119 -11.64 -16.64 -16.66
N LEU A 120 -12.80 -16.84 -16.02
CA LEU A 120 -12.97 -17.78 -14.90
C LEU A 120 -12.57 -19.22 -15.27
N ALA A 121 -12.66 -19.58 -16.56
CA ALA A 121 -12.29 -20.90 -17.06
C ALA A 121 -10.79 -21.18 -16.91
N GLU A 122 -9.92 -20.20 -17.16
CA GLU A 122 -8.47 -20.35 -16.93
C GLU A 122 -8.11 -20.24 -15.46
N VAL A 123 -8.72 -19.27 -14.75
CA VAL A 123 -8.49 -19.05 -13.31
C VAL A 123 -8.84 -20.27 -12.46
N SER A 124 -9.87 -21.02 -12.85
CA SER A 124 -10.31 -22.24 -12.14
C SER A 124 -9.32 -23.40 -12.21
N ARG A 125 -8.36 -23.36 -13.15
CA ARG A 125 -7.34 -24.41 -13.32
C ARG A 125 -6.14 -24.22 -12.39
N ALA A 126 -5.99 -23.05 -11.79
CA ALA A 126 -4.91 -22.74 -10.88
C ALA A 126 -5.34 -22.94 -9.41
N PRO A 127 -4.53 -23.61 -8.57
CA PRO A 127 -4.76 -23.67 -7.13
C PRO A 127 -4.94 -22.27 -6.55
N PHE A 128 -5.97 -22.08 -5.72
CA PHE A 128 -6.36 -20.79 -5.14
C PHE A 128 -6.76 -19.68 -6.13
N GLY A 129 -6.76 -19.92 -7.45
CA GLY A 129 -7.03 -18.89 -8.46
C GLY A 129 -8.40 -18.24 -8.31
N VAL A 130 -9.44 -19.04 -8.07
CA VAL A 130 -10.80 -18.52 -7.83
C VAL A 130 -10.86 -17.71 -6.53
N THR A 131 -10.28 -18.22 -5.45
CA THR A 131 -10.28 -17.57 -4.13
C THR A 131 -9.50 -16.25 -4.15
N TYR A 132 -8.33 -16.24 -4.78
CA TYR A 132 -7.54 -15.05 -5.04
C TYR A 132 -8.33 -14.02 -5.85
N SER A 133 -8.97 -14.44 -6.95
CA SER A 133 -9.76 -13.56 -7.82
C SER A 133 -10.96 -12.96 -7.08
N VAL A 134 -11.64 -13.74 -6.24
CA VAL A 134 -12.74 -13.25 -5.40
C VAL A 134 -12.24 -12.24 -4.37
N ALA A 135 -11.11 -12.52 -3.69
CA ALA A 135 -10.52 -11.58 -2.74
C ALA A 135 -10.08 -10.28 -3.40
N LEU A 136 -9.53 -10.36 -4.61
CA LEU A 136 -9.12 -9.22 -5.42
C LEU A 136 -10.32 -8.39 -5.91
N ALA A 137 -11.38 -9.05 -6.37
CA ALA A 137 -12.64 -8.41 -6.74
C ALA A 137 -13.29 -7.71 -5.53
N ALA A 138 -13.26 -8.34 -4.34
CA ALA A 138 -13.72 -7.72 -3.11
C ALA A 138 -12.91 -6.46 -2.77
N LYS A 139 -11.57 -6.52 -2.91
CA LYS A 139 -10.68 -5.36 -2.72
C LYS A 139 -11.04 -4.21 -3.69
N LEU A 140 -11.26 -4.51 -4.97
CA LEU A 140 -11.72 -3.50 -5.95
C LEU A 140 -13.10 -2.94 -5.61
N GLY A 141 -14.02 -3.80 -5.17
CA GLY A 141 -15.34 -3.39 -4.69
C GLY A 141 -15.24 -2.36 -3.56
N VAL A 142 -14.30 -2.53 -2.62
CA VAL A 142 -14.07 -1.56 -1.55
C VAL A 142 -13.48 -0.24 -2.09
N TYR A 143 -12.65 -0.24 -3.13
CA TYR A 143 -12.25 1.01 -3.81
C TYR A 143 -13.45 1.75 -4.41
N GLY A 144 -14.33 1.01 -5.11
CA GLY A 144 -15.57 1.55 -5.64
C GLY A 144 -16.47 2.14 -4.55
N LEU A 145 -16.61 1.44 -3.42
CA LEU A 145 -17.35 1.94 -2.26
C LEU A 145 -16.71 3.19 -1.64
N ALA A 146 -15.38 3.27 -1.54
CA ALA A 146 -14.68 4.45 -1.05
C ALA A 146 -14.88 5.68 -1.95
N LEU A 147 -14.85 5.49 -3.27
CA LEU A 147 -15.18 6.52 -4.24
C LEU A 147 -16.63 6.97 -4.13
N LEU A 148 -17.59 6.03 -4.13
CA LEU A 148 -19.01 6.33 -4.02
C LEU A 148 -19.33 7.06 -2.71
N TYR A 149 -18.76 6.59 -1.60
CA TYR A 149 -18.91 7.21 -0.30
C TYR A 149 -18.38 8.66 -0.30
N THR A 150 -17.18 8.87 -0.85
CA THR A 150 -16.58 10.21 -0.98
C THR A 150 -17.40 11.11 -1.90
N LEU A 151 -18.00 10.57 -2.96
CA LEU A 151 -18.91 11.28 -3.85
C LEU A 151 -20.17 11.73 -3.12
N VAL A 152 -20.83 10.83 -2.40
CA VAL A 152 -22.06 11.14 -1.65
C VAL A 152 -21.78 12.21 -0.60
N VAL A 153 -20.71 12.06 0.19
CA VAL A 153 -20.31 13.07 1.18
C VAL A 153 -20.01 14.40 0.51
N SER A 154 -19.29 14.39 -0.62
CA SER A 154 -19.04 15.58 -1.42
C SER A 154 -20.37 16.25 -1.76
N VAL A 155 -21.28 15.58 -2.47
CA VAL A 155 -22.60 16.11 -2.88
C VAL A 155 -23.40 16.67 -1.70
N LEU A 156 -23.45 15.97 -0.56
CA LEU A 156 -24.13 16.45 0.64
C LEU A 156 -23.50 17.73 1.19
N HIS A 157 -22.18 17.84 1.13
CA HIS A 157 -21.45 19.04 1.52
C HIS A 157 -21.77 20.22 0.60
N LEU A 158 -21.80 19.99 -0.72
CA LEU A 158 -22.04 21.04 -1.73
C LEU A 158 -23.43 21.64 -1.61
N ARG A 159 -24.41 20.76 -1.36
CA ARG A 159 -25.81 21.15 -1.24
C ARG A 159 -26.11 21.85 0.10
N GLY A 160 -25.14 21.94 1.01
CA GLY A 160 -25.32 22.56 2.32
C GLY A 160 -26.39 21.90 3.20
N ARG A 161 -26.79 20.66 2.89
CA ARG A 161 -27.94 19.99 3.53
C ARG A 161 -27.68 19.54 4.96
N ILE A 162 -26.40 19.39 5.33
CA ILE A 162 -25.99 18.89 6.63
C ILE A 162 -24.85 19.77 7.15
N ALA A 163 -24.83 20.05 8.45
CA ALA A 163 -23.75 20.78 9.10
C ALA A 163 -22.37 20.17 8.77
N ALA A 164 -21.44 21.01 8.32
CA ALA A 164 -20.12 20.57 7.85
C ALA A 164 -19.33 19.78 8.91
N THR A 165 -19.50 20.11 10.20
CA THR A 165 -18.88 19.39 11.32
C THR A 165 -19.40 17.95 11.45
N ARG A 166 -20.70 17.75 11.26
CA ARG A 166 -21.34 16.43 11.28
C ARG A 166 -20.92 15.60 10.06
N LEU A 167 -20.92 16.20 8.86
CA LEU A 167 -20.43 15.55 7.65
C LEU A 167 -18.95 15.18 7.75
N ARG A 168 -18.12 16.04 8.33
CA ARG A 168 -16.69 15.73 8.57
C ARG A 168 -16.52 14.49 9.44
N ARG A 169 -17.24 14.42 10.56
CA ARG A 169 -17.18 13.24 11.44
C ARG A 169 -17.67 11.98 10.72
N ALA A 170 -18.78 12.08 9.99
CA ALA A 170 -19.29 10.96 9.20
C ALA A 170 -18.22 10.51 8.20
N TYR A 171 -17.70 11.42 7.37
CA TYR A 171 -16.68 11.16 6.36
C TYR A 171 -15.46 10.47 6.94
N LEU A 172 -14.88 11.03 7.99
CA LEU A 172 -13.68 10.48 8.60
C LEU A 172 -13.93 9.08 9.18
N ALA A 173 -15.08 8.85 9.85
CA ALA A 173 -15.43 7.54 10.36
C ALA A 173 -15.61 6.50 9.25
N GLY A 174 -16.38 6.84 8.20
CA GLY A 174 -16.64 5.96 7.07
C GLY A 174 -15.38 5.67 6.24
N ALA A 175 -14.60 6.71 5.92
CA ALA A 175 -13.34 6.55 5.19
C ALA A 175 -12.31 5.76 5.99
N SER A 176 -12.27 5.91 7.32
CA SER A 176 -11.40 5.11 8.20
C SER A 176 -11.81 3.64 8.21
N GLY A 177 -13.12 3.34 8.30
CA GLY A 177 -13.64 1.98 8.22
C GLY A 177 -13.30 1.31 6.88
N LEU A 178 -13.52 2.01 5.77
CA LEU A 178 -13.17 1.52 4.43
C LEU A 178 -11.65 1.34 4.26
N GLY A 179 -10.85 2.25 4.82
CA GLY A 179 -9.40 2.13 4.84
C GLY A 179 -8.91 0.90 5.58
N LEU A 180 -9.49 0.59 6.75
CA LEU A 180 -9.18 -0.63 7.51
C LEU A 180 -9.62 -1.89 6.76
N ALA A 181 -10.79 -1.87 6.10
CA ALA A 181 -11.21 -2.98 5.26
C ALA A 181 -10.22 -3.24 4.11
N LEU A 182 -9.68 -2.19 3.49
CA LEU A 182 -8.65 -2.30 2.45
C LEU A 182 -7.32 -2.83 2.98
N VAL A 183 -6.91 -2.46 4.20
CA VAL A 183 -5.74 -3.07 4.86
C VAL A 183 -5.91 -4.58 4.95
N VAL A 184 -7.05 -5.04 5.49
CA VAL A 184 -7.33 -6.47 5.70
C VAL A 184 -7.40 -7.21 4.37
N LEU A 185 -8.17 -6.70 3.40
CA LEU A 185 -8.30 -7.33 2.09
C LEU A 185 -6.96 -7.36 1.34
N THR A 186 -6.12 -6.33 1.46
CA THR A 186 -4.79 -6.36 0.86
C THR A 186 -3.91 -7.42 1.51
N ALA A 187 -3.94 -7.57 2.83
CA ALA A 187 -3.20 -8.62 3.52
C ALA A 187 -3.67 -10.04 3.11
N VAL A 188 -4.98 -10.24 2.94
CA VAL A 188 -5.56 -11.48 2.43
C VAL A 188 -5.13 -11.75 0.99
N VAL A 189 -5.23 -10.75 0.11
CA VAL A 189 -4.80 -10.87 -1.30
C VAL A 189 -3.31 -11.22 -1.38
N LEU A 190 -2.45 -10.58 -0.58
CA LEU A 190 -1.02 -10.88 -0.53
C LEU A 190 -0.75 -12.32 -0.05
N LEU A 191 -1.52 -12.82 0.92
CA LEU A 191 -1.39 -14.22 1.36
C LEU A 191 -1.81 -15.18 0.26
N LEU A 192 -2.94 -14.93 -0.40
CA LEU A 192 -3.45 -15.77 -1.47
C LEU A 192 -2.56 -15.71 -2.72
N HIS A 193 -1.94 -14.57 -2.99
CA HIS A 193 -0.95 -14.42 -4.06
C HIS A 193 0.24 -15.33 -3.82
N GLU A 194 0.88 -15.22 -2.65
CA GLU A 194 2.00 -16.07 -2.26
C GLU A 194 1.59 -17.54 -2.24
N ALA A 195 0.42 -17.85 -1.69
CA ALA A 195 -0.10 -19.20 -1.72
C ALA A 195 -0.21 -19.71 -3.15
N ALA A 196 -0.64 -18.89 -4.12
CA ALA A 196 -0.69 -19.27 -5.53
C ALA A 196 0.71 -19.43 -6.16
N ASP A 197 1.67 -18.56 -5.84
CA ASP A 197 3.03 -18.57 -6.41
C ASP A 197 3.87 -19.80 -5.96
N LEU A 198 3.54 -20.34 -4.79
CA LEU A 198 4.19 -21.54 -4.23
C LEU A 198 3.71 -22.85 -4.86
N TYR A 199 2.59 -22.85 -5.59
CA TYR A 199 2.13 -24.04 -6.30
C TYR A 199 2.73 -24.07 -7.72
N PRO A 200 3.19 -25.24 -8.19
CA PRO A 200 3.55 -25.42 -9.58
C PRO A 200 2.34 -25.12 -10.49
N THR A 201 2.46 -24.12 -11.36
CA THR A 201 1.48 -23.82 -12.42
C THR A 201 2.14 -23.87 -13.80
N ALA A 202 1.35 -23.81 -14.87
CA ALA A 202 1.90 -23.76 -16.23
C ALA A 202 2.78 -22.50 -16.49
N LEU A 203 2.62 -21.45 -15.68
CA LEU A 203 3.42 -20.22 -15.70
C LEU A 203 4.56 -20.25 -14.65
N HIS A 204 4.40 -21.03 -13.58
CA HIS A 204 5.36 -21.19 -12.49
C HIS A 204 5.68 -22.68 -12.31
N PRO A 205 6.38 -23.33 -13.27
CA PRO A 205 6.53 -24.78 -13.30
C PRO A 205 7.29 -25.35 -12.10
N PHE A 206 8.06 -24.51 -11.39
CA PHE A 206 8.92 -24.94 -10.29
C PHE A 206 8.36 -24.67 -8.89
N GLY A 207 7.31 -23.84 -8.73
CA GLY A 207 6.79 -23.43 -7.42
C GLY A 207 7.87 -22.78 -6.55
N GLY A 208 7.86 -21.45 -6.42
CA GLY A 208 9.02 -20.69 -5.94
C GLY A 208 9.52 -21.09 -4.54
N ARG A 209 10.62 -21.87 -4.43
CA ARG A 209 11.47 -21.96 -3.22
C ARG A 209 12.92 -22.31 -3.50
N LEU A 210 13.82 -21.52 -2.91
CA LEU A 210 15.21 -21.88 -2.57
C LEU A 210 15.29 -22.43 -1.13
N GLY A 211 14.74 -23.61 -0.87
CA GLY A 211 14.89 -24.28 0.44
C GLY A 211 13.94 -25.47 0.65
N PRO A 212 14.28 -26.41 1.56
CA PRO A 212 13.58 -27.69 1.71
C PRO A 212 12.21 -27.62 2.42
N GLU A 213 11.83 -26.48 3.00
CA GLU A 213 10.59 -26.33 3.77
C GLU A 213 9.65 -25.33 3.09
N PRO A 214 8.31 -25.45 3.17
CA PRO A 214 7.31 -24.45 2.71
C PRO A 214 7.19 -23.25 3.67
N PRO A 215 6.54 -22.12 3.30
CA PRO A 215 6.51 -20.96 4.18
C PRO A 215 5.71 -21.32 5.41
N ALA A 216 6.20 -20.93 6.58
CA ALA A 216 5.51 -21.20 7.84
C ALA A 216 4.07 -20.64 7.83
N SER A 217 3.82 -19.56 7.08
CA SER A 217 2.49 -18.94 6.89
C SER A 217 1.49 -19.80 6.11
N VAL A 218 1.96 -20.70 5.24
CA VAL A 218 1.13 -21.55 4.37
C VAL A 218 1.04 -22.99 4.92
N GLY A 219 1.87 -23.34 5.92
CA GLY A 219 1.64 -24.48 6.81
C GLY A 219 1.21 -25.74 6.08
N VAL A 220 2.04 -26.27 5.16
CA VAL A 220 1.75 -27.56 4.51
C VAL A 220 2.71 -28.62 5.06
N PRO A 221 2.47 -29.16 6.27
CA PRO A 221 3.14 -30.37 6.69
C PRO A 221 2.59 -31.56 5.88
N GLY A 222 3.45 -32.26 5.14
CA GLY A 222 3.18 -33.63 4.69
C GLY A 222 2.51 -33.83 3.32
N GLY A 223 2.58 -32.87 2.40
CA GLY A 223 2.22 -33.11 0.99
C GLY A 223 0.74 -33.40 0.70
N GLN A 224 -0.15 -33.31 1.69
CA GLN A 224 -1.59 -33.25 1.45
C GLN A 224 -2.01 -31.79 1.33
N VAL A 225 -2.69 -31.47 0.22
CA VAL A 225 -3.23 -30.15 -0.11
C VAL A 225 -4.03 -29.62 1.07
N ALA A 226 -3.42 -28.76 1.88
CA ALA A 226 -4.00 -28.24 3.11
C ALA A 226 -5.07 -27.21 2.74
N SER A 227 -6.29 -27.70 2.54
CA SER A 227 -7.52 -26.95 2.32
C SER A 227 -7.52 -26.03 1.09
N GLU A 228 -8.11 -26.51 -0.01
CA GLU A 228 -8.37 -25.68 -1.18
C GLU A 228 -9.28 -24.49 -0.81
N GLY A 229 -8.93 -23.31 -1.33
CA GLY A 229 -9.77 -22.12 -1.27
C GLY A 229 -9.73 -21.34 0.05
N PHE A 230 -10.86 -20.75 0.47
CA PHE A 230 -10.90 -19.81 1.61
C PHE A 230 -10.58 -20.43 2.97
N ALA A 231 -10.61 -21.77 3.09
CA ALA A 231 -10.33 -22.47 4.33
C ALA A 231 -8.89 -22.27 4.81
N ILE A 232 -7.93 -21.98 3.91
CA ILE A 232 -6.56 -21.63 4.28
C ILE A 232 -6.50 -20.39 5.18
N LEU A 233 -7.42 -19.43 4.99
CA LEU A 233 -7.44 -18.18 5.76
C LEU A 233 -7.81 -18.39 7.23
N LEU A 234 -8.38 -19.55 7.58
CA LEU A 234 -8.79 -19.89 8.94
C LEU A 234 -7.68 -20.59 9.74
N GLN A 235 -6.57 -20.92 9.09
CA GLN A 235 -5.44 -21.55 9.75
C GLN A 235 -4.67 -20.55 10.61
N GLY A 236 -4.21 -20.97 11.80
CA GLY A 236 -3.48 -20.12 12.73
C GLY A 236 -2.28 -19.36 12.10
N PRO A 237 -1.42 -20.03 11.31
CA PRO A 237 -0.30 -19.37 10.64
C PRO A 237 -0.74 -18.34 9.59
N ALA A 238 -1.79 -18.63 8.82
CA ALA A 238 -2.36 -17.72 7.84
C ALA A 238 -2.94 -16.46 8.51
N LEU A 239 -3.68 -16.62 9.62
CA LEU A 239 -4.21 -15.50 10.41
C LEU A 239 -3.09 -14.62 10.98
N ALA A 240 -2.01 -15.22 11.47
CA ALA A 240 -0.84 -14.49 11.94
C ALA A 240 -0.18 -13.69 10.81
N ALA A 241 -0.03 -14.29 9.62
CA ALA A 241 0.54 -13.62 8.45
C ALA A 241 -0.35 -12.45 7.97
N ILE A 242 -1.67 -12.65 7.87
CA ILE A 242 -2.64 -11.59 7.55
C ILE A 242 -2.55 -10.46 8.58
N GLY A 243 -2.52 -10.81 9.86
CA GLY A 243 -2.40 -9.85 10.96
C GLY A 243 -1.13 -9.01 10.86
N LEU A 244 0.03 -9.65 10.68
CA LEU A 244 1.32 -8.97 10.54
C LEU A 244 1.38 -8.08 9.30
N ARG A 245 0.87 -8.55 8.15
CA ARG A 245 0.79 -7.74 6.91
C ARG A 245 -0.15 -6.55 7.07
N GLY A 246 -1.31 -6.79 7.64
CA GLY A 246 -2.30 -5.75 7.90
C GLY A 246 -1.75 -4.67 8.84
N LEU A 247 -1.13 -5.07 9.96
CA LEU A 247 -0.50 -4.15 10.89
C LEU A 247 0.63 -3.35 10.22
N HIS A 248 1.43 -3.98 9.36
CA HIS A 248 2.49 -3.29 8.62
C HIS A 248 1.92 -2.24 7.66
N LEU A 249 0.95 -2.61 6.81
CA LEU A 249 0.30 -1.65 5.91
C LEU A 249 -0.36 -0.50 6.67
N LEU A 250 -0.99 -0.80 7.81
CA LEU A 250 -1.58 0.20 8.70
C LEU A 250 -0.53 1.14 9.29
N GLY A 251 0.55 0.60 9.86
CA GLY A 251 1.64 1.36 10.46
C GLY A 251 2.30 2.30 9.45
N PHE A 252 2.62 1.77 8.25
CA PHE A 252 3.16 2.56 7.15
C PHE A 252 2.19 3.68 6.71
N GLY A 253 0.92 3.35 6.47
CA GLY A 253 -0.07 4.32 6.02
C GLY A 253 -0.33 5.44 7.03
N LEU A 254 -0.51 5.08 8.30
CA LEU A 254 -0.69 6.03 9.39
C LEU A 254 0.53 6.97 9.52
N TRP A 255 1.73 6.41 9.52
CA TRP A 255 2.95 7.21 9.66
C TRP A 255 3.10 8.19 8.48
N LEU A 256 3.01 7.70 7.24
CA LEU A 256 3.22 8.53 6.05
C LEU A 256 2.19 9.66 5.95
N GLY A 257 0.91 9.38 6.24
CA GLY A 257 -0.11 10.42 6.23
C GLY A 257 -0.01 11.41 7.39
N LEU A 258 0.48 10.99 8.57
CA LEU A 258 0.81 11.94 9.64
C LEU A 258 1.95 12.90 9.24
N MET A 259 2.97 12.40 8.51
CA MET A 259 4.02 13.25 7.95
C MET A 259 3.48 14.22 6.90
N ALA A 260 2.58 13.74 6.02
CA ALA A 260 1.92 14.58 5.02
C ALA A 260 1.04 15.67 5.67
N LEU A 261 0.30 15.34 6.73
CA LEU A 261 -0.44 16.32 7.52
C LEU A 261 0.49 17.33 8.17
N GLY A 262 1.59 16.87 8.79
CA GLY A 262 2.64 17.72 9.38
C GLY A 262 3.26 18.71 8.40
N LEU A 263 3.36 18.34 7.13
CA LEU A 263 3.86 19.21 6.07
C LEU A 263 2.82 20.27 5.64
N ASN A 264 1.55 19.88 5.54
CA ASN A 264 0.50 20.68 4.89
C ASN A 264 -0.39 21.47 5.85
N VAL A 265 -0.46 21.12 7.13
CA VAL A 265 -1.28 21.81 8.13
C VAL A 265 -0.39 22.65 9.04
N SER A 266 -0.58 23.98 8.99
CA SER A 266 0.25 24.96 9.70
C SER A 266 0.05 24.99 11.21
N GLN A 267 -1.06 24.47 11.71
CA GLN A 267 -1.39 24.45 13.13
C GLN A 267 -1.80 23.03 13.54
N LEU A 268 -0.82 22.27 14.02
CA LEU A 268 -1.04 20.92 14.54
C LEU A 268 -0.56 20.83 15.99
N PRO A 269 -1.23 20.03 16.83
CA PRO A 269 -0.71 19.69 18.14
C PRO A 269 0.53 18.79 17.99
N LEU A 270 1.71 19.40 17.83
CA LEU A 270 2.97 18.71 17.47
C LEU A 270 3.29 17.54 18.41
N GLY A 271 3.08 17.69 19.71
CA GLY A 271 3.28 16.61 20.67
C GLY A 271 2.38 15.41 20.41
N ARG A 272 1.09 15.63 20.10
CA ARG A 272 0.15 14.55 19.74
C ARG A 272 0.51 13.92 18.40
N LEU A 273 0.90 14.73 17.42
CA LEU A 273 1.33 14.24 16.11
C LEU A 273 2.54 13.32 16.24
N VAL A 274 3.58 13.75 16.97
CA VAL A 274 4.80 12.96 17.18
C VAL A 274 4.50 11.68 17.96
N ALA A 275 3.61 11.73 18.97
CA ALA A 275 3.20 10.53 19.69
C ALA A 275 2.54 9.49 18.76
N TRP A 276 1.60 9.93 17.91
CA TRP A 276 0.97 9.05 16.93
C TRP A 276 1.95 8.58 15.84
N ALA A 277 2.92 9.40 15.44
CA ALA A 277 3.96 9.00 14.51
C ALA A 277 4.84 7.88 15.08
N TRP A 278 5.22 7.97 16.36
CA TRP A 278 5.93 6.88 17.05
C TRP A 278 5.09 5.62 17.20
N ALA A 279 3.81 5.74 17.52
CA ALA A 279 2.92 4.59 17.58
C ALA A 279 2.83 3.88 16.22
N ALA A 280 2.64 4.64 15.14
CA ALA A 280 2.59 4.12 13.78
C ALA A 280 3.92 3.46 13.36
N LEU A 281 5.07 4.07 13.66
CA LEU A 281 6.39 3.46 13.43
C LEU A 281 6.62 2.22 14.27
N GLY A 282 6.17 2.21 15.53
CA GLY A 282 6.26 1.03 16.40
C GLY A 282 5.50 -0.15 15.81
N ILE A 283 4.26 0.08 15.36
CA ILE A 283 3.47 -0.93 14.65
C ILE A 283 4.21 -1.39 13.40
N GLN A 284 4.73 -0.46 12.58
CA GLN A 284 5.45 -0.75 11.34
C GLN A 284 6.69 -1.63 11.56
N LEU A 285 7.50 -1.30 12.56
CA LEU A 285 8.75 -2.01 12.86
C LEU A 285 8.49 -3.40 13.45
N LEU A 286 7.58 -3.51 14.43
CA LEU A 286 7.28 -4.78 15.09
C LEU A 286 6.62 -5.77 14.11
N SER A 287 5.65 -5.31 13.34
CA SER A 287 5.02 -6.13 12.30
C SER A 287 6.00 -6.49 11.19
N GLY A 288 6.91 -5.58 10.82
CA GLY A 288 7.96 -5.83 9.84
C GLY A 288 8.96 -6.88 10.31
N ALA A 289 9.37 -6.84 11.58
CA ALA A 289 10.24 -7.86 12.16
C ALA A 289 9.58 -9.25 12.15
N GLY A 290 8.29 -9.34 12.48
CA GLY A 290 7.53 -10.59 12.35
C GLY A 290 7.44 -11.11 10.91
N GLN A 291 7.29 -10.20 9.93
CA GLN A 291 7.32 -10.58 8.52
C GLN A 291 8.69 -11.07 8.06
N LEU A 292 9.79 -10.51 8.56
CA LEU A 292 11.13 -11.00 8.20
C LEU A 292 11.35 -12.48 8.57
N VAL A 293 10.76 -12.93 9.68
CA VAL A 293 10.84 -14.33 10.11
C VAL A 293 10.04 -15.26 9.20
N THR A 294 9.00 -14.75 8.55
CA THR A 294 8.04 -15.57 7.78
C THR A 294 8.21 -15.45 6.27
N TRP A 295 8.94 -14.44 5.78
CA TRP A 295 8.84 -13.98 4.39
C TRP A 295 10.17 -13.72 3.69
N VAL A 296 11.31 -13.99 4.34
CA VAL A 296 12.62 -13.93 3.68
C VAL A 296 12.84 -15.23 2.90
N PRO A 297 13.20 -15.19 1.60
CA PRO A 297 13.33 -16.38 0.76
C PRO A 297 14.62 -17.17 1.03
N PHE A 298 15.41 -16.76 2.02
CA PHE A 298 16.71 -17.32 2.36
C PHE A 298 16.71 -17.86 3.79
N ALA A 299 17.43 -18.96 3.99
CA ALA A 299 17.66 -19.53 5.32
C ALA A 299 18.50 -18.61 6.24
N VAL A 300 19.23 -17.65 5.65
CA VAL A 300 20.02 -16.64 6.36
C VAL A 300 19.52 -15.24 6.02
N LEU A 301 19.63 -14.30 6.96
CA LEU A 301 19.21 -12.92 6.70
C LEU A 301 20.06 -12.29 5.57
N PRO A 302 19.44 -11.55 4.63
CA PRO A 302 20.12 -10.91 3.50
C PRO A 302 20.88 -9.65 3.93
N LEU A 303 21.92 -9.87 4.73
CA LEU A 303 22.82 -8.85 5.26
C LEU A 303 24.21 -8.98 4.63
N PRO A 304 25.02 -7.89 4.59
CA PRO A 304 26.36 -7.94 4.03
C PRO A 304 27.27 -8.98 4.69
N SER A 305 27.04 -9.29 5.98
CA SER A 305 27.76 -10.34 6.72
C SER A 305 27.50 -11.75 6.16
N ASN A 306 26.38 -11.97 5.46
CA ASN A 306 25.99 -13.26 4.89
C ASN A 306 26.13 -13.28 3.36
N LEU A 307 26.78 -12.26 2.76
CA LEU A 307 26.87 -12.11 1.31
C LEU A 307 27.55 -13.30 0.64
N GLU A 308 28.53 -13.91 1.31
CA GLU A 308 29.21 -15.11 0.79
C GLU A 308 28.26 -16.32 0.66
N ALA A 309 27.32 -16.49 1.58
CA ALA A 309 26.31 -17.54 1.48
C ALA A 309 25.27 -17.23 0.37
N LEU A 310 25.03 -15.94 0.10
CA LEU A 310 23.98 -15.49 -0.82
C LEU A 310 24.44 -15.27 -2.26
N ARG A 311 25.76 -15.17 -2.50
CA ARG A 311 26.32 -14.94 -3.85
C ARG A 311 26.01 -16.05 -4.85
N HIS A 312 25.67 -17.23 -4.36
CA HIS A 312 25.38 -18.42 -5.17
C HIS A 312 23.91 -18.48 -5.62
N PHE A 313 23.04 -17.62 -5.10
CA PHE A 313 21.66 -17.49 -5.54
C PHE A 313 21.53 -16.40 -6.61
N ARG A 314 20.75 -16.67 -7.66
CA ARG A 314 20.41 -15.65 -8.67
C ARG A 314 19.75 -14.46 -7.96
N PHE A 315 20.27 -13.27 -8.21
CA PHE A 315 19.93 -12.01 -7.51
C PHE A 315 20.21 -11.92 -6.00
N GLY A 316 20.86 -12.91 -5.36
CA GLY A 316 21.14 -12.86 -3.91
C GLY A 316 21.97 -11.65 -3.47
N VAL A 317 22.92 -11.21 -4.31
CA VAL A 317 23.70 -9.98 -4.10
C VAL A 317 22.82 -8.74 -4.20
N THR A 318 22.01 -8.63 -5.26
CA THR A 318 21.08 -7.52 -5.47
C THR A 318 20.07 -7.40 -4.32
N TYR A 319 19.50 -8.53 -3.90
CA TYR A 319 18.57 -8.62 -2.78
C TYR A 319 19.24 -8.13 -1.48
N THR A 320 20.47 -8.56 -1.20
CA THR A 320 21.23 -8.14 -0.01
C THR A 320 21.48 -6.62 0.01
N HIS A 321 21.85 -6.03 -1.13
CA HIS A 321 22.06 -4.59 -1.23
C HIS A 321 20.78 -3.79 -1.03
N LEU A 322 19.68 -4.19 -1.69
CA LEU A 322 18.39 -3.52 -1.53
C LEU A 322 17.83 -3.66 -0.11
N PHE A 323 18.02 -4.82 0.52
CA PHE A 323 17.61 -5.05 1.90
C PHE A 323 18.42 -4.18 2.87
N THR A 324 19.72 -4.07 2.66
CA THR A 324 20.59 -3.19 3.45
C THR A 324 20.18 -1.72 3.28
N ALA A 325 19.91 -1.28 2.05
CA ALA A 325 19.42 0.07 1.77
C ALA A 325 18.08 0.34 2.46
N LYS A 326 17.14 -0.62 2.44
CA LYS A 326 15.87 -0.55 3.16
C LYS A 326 16.09 -0.33 4.66
N LEU A 327 16.99 -1.09 5.29
CA LEU A 327 17.32 -0.92 6.72
C LEU A 327 17.96 0.43 7.01
N ALA A 328 18.87 0.91 6.16
CA ALA A 328 19.50 2.22 6.31
C ALA A 328 18.48 3.37 6.24
N VAL A 329 17.54 3.31 5.29
CA VAL A 329 16.45 4.28 5.15
C VAL A 329 15.52 4.22 6.37
N ALA A 330 15.19 3.02 6.87
CA ALA A 330 14.42 2.88 8.11
C ALA A 330 15.12 3.53 9.32
N GLY A 331 16.44 3.34 9.45
CA GLY A 331 17.25 4.03 10.45
C GLY A 331 17.20 5.56 10.32
N ALA A 332 17.30 6.08 9.10
CA ALA A 332 17.20 7.51 8.82
C ALA A 332 15.82 8.09 9.20
N ILE A 333 14.73 7.35 8.96
CA ILE A 333 13.37 7.72 9.38
C ILE A 333 13.28 7.84 10.90
N LEU A 334 13.87 6.90 11.64
CA LEU A 334 13.88 6.94 13.11
C LEU A 334 14.63 8.15 13.64
N LEU A 335 15.79 8.48 13.06
CA LEU A 335 16.56 9.67 13.42
C LEU A 335 15.78 10.96 13.10
N ALA A 336 15.13 11.03 11.94
CA ALA A 336 14.33 12.19 11.56
C ALA A 336 13.10 12.36 12.49
N THR A 337 12.47 11.27 12.90
CA THR A 337 11.35 11.28 13.86
C THR A 337 11.81 11.63 15.29
N ALA A 338 13.00 11.17 15.70
CA ALA A 338 13.63 11.62 16.94
C ALA A 338 13.92 13.13 16.92
N GLY A 339 14.35 13.67 15.78
CA GLY A 339 14.48 15.11 15.55
C GLY A 339 13.17 15.87 15.76
N LEU A 340 12.05 15.36 15.23
CA LEU A 340 10.70 15.91 15.48
C LEU A 340 10.32 15.86 16.97
N THR A 341 10.76 14.82 17.69
CA THR A 341 10.52 14.67 19.14
C THR A 341 11.27 15.71 19.95
N LEU A 342 12.54 15.93 19.66
CA LEU A 342 13.35 16.96 20.31
C LEU A 342 12.76 18.35 20.08
N LEU A 343 12.30 18.62 18.86
CA LEU A 343 11.60 19.84 18.54
C LEU A 343 10.30 19.98 19.33
N ALA A 344 9.46 18.95 19.38
CA ALA A 344 8.19 18.98 20.11
C ALA A 344 8.41 19.32 21.60
N ARG A 345 9.44 18.74 22.21
CA ARG A 345 9.85 19.06 23.59
C ARG A 345 10.31 20.50 23.73
N ARG A 346 11.16 21.00 22.83
CA ARG A 346 11.64 22.39 22.85
C ARG A 346 10.49 23.39 22.70
N THR A 347 9.51 23.12 21.83
CA THR A 347 8.33 23.98 21.68
C THR A 347 7.44 23.98 22.91
N ALA A 348 7.35 22.86 23.64
CA ALA A 348 6.57 22.78 24.88
C ALA A 348 7.22 23.58 26.03
N LEU A 349 8.55 23.69 26.03
CA LEU A 349 9.32 24.41 27.06
C LEU A 349 9.44 25.93 26.80
N ALA A 350 9.06 26.42 25.62
CA ALA A 350 9.17 27.84 25.24
C ALA A 350 7.90 28.34 24.52
N PRO A 351 6.75 28.46 25.24
CA PRO A 351 5.46 28.81 24.65
C PRO A 351 5.40 30.23 24.07
N ASP A 352 6.27 31.15 24.52
CA ASP A 352 6.26 32.57 24.12
C ASP A 352 6.99 32.86 22.81
N ARG A 353 7.65 31.87 22.20
CA ARG A 353 8.22 32.06 20.86
C ARG A 353 7.09 31.96 19.83
N PRO A 354 6.97 32.93 18.90
CA PRO A 354 6.04 32.78 17.79
C PRO A 354 6.36 31.45 17.10
N SER A 355 5.36 30.57 17.05
CA SER A 355 5.37 29.20 16.50
C SER A 355 5.59 29.17 14.99
N GLY A 356 6.31 30.16 14.46
CA GLY A 356 6.12 30.74 13.13
C GLY A 356 6.42 29.83 11.97
N ARG A 357 7.18 28.74 12.15
CA ARG A 357 7.32 27.67 11.15
C ARG A 357 7.52 26.34 11.86
N LEU A 358 6.52 25.45 11.81
CA LEU A 358 6.76 24.01 11.89
C LEU A 358 7.93 23.71 10.92
N PRO A 359 8.96 22.94 11.32
CA PRO A 359 10.06 22.60 10.44
C PRO A 359 9.53 21.58 9.44
N ARG A 360 8.87 22.13 8.42
CA ARG A 360 8.41 21.44 7.21
C ARG A 360 9.55 20.64 6.59
N ALA A 361 10.80 21.07 6.77
CA ALA A 361 11.98 20.33 6.35
C ALA A 361 12.07 18.92 6.97
N LEU A 362 11.79 18.75 8.27
CA LEU A 362 11.85 17.42 8.90
C LEU A 362 10.66 16.54 8.51
N PHE A 363 9.48 17.12 8.31
CA PHE A 363 8.32 16.39 7.77
C PHE A 363 8.55 15.99 6.31
N ALA A 364 9.07 16.90 5.49
CA ALA A 364 9.42 16.64 4.09
C ALA A 364 10.53 15.58 3.98
N LEU A 365 11.54 15.64 4.84
CA LEU A 365 12.59 14.62 4.91
C LEU A 365 12.01 13.25 5.28
N ASN A 366 11.21 13.16 6.35
CA ASN A 366 10.55 11.90 6.71
C ASN A 366 9.68 11.37 5.56
N LEU A 367 8.94 12.26 4.90
CA LEU A 367 8.09 11.87 3.79
C LEU A 367 8.90 11.35 2.60
N ALA A 368 9.97 12.06 2.21
CA ALA A 368 10.86 11.63 1.13
C ALA A 368 11.51 10.28 1.44
N LEU A 369 11.99 10.09 2.68
CA LEU A 369 12.53 8.80 3.13
C LEU A 369 11.47 7.70 3.11
N GLY A 370 10.22 8.02 3.45
CA GLY A 370 9.09 7.07 3.38
C GLY A 370 8.74 6.63 1.98
N LEU A 371 8.74 7.57 1.03
CA LEU A 371 8.53 7.28 -0.39
C LEU A 371 9.67 6.44 -0.97
N LEU A 372 10.92 6.74 -0.58
CA LEU A 372 12.09 5.94 -0.92
C LEU A 372 12.01 4.53 -0.32
N LEU A 373 11.58 4.40 0.94
CA LEU A 373 11.38 3.11 1.59
C LEU A 373 10.34 2.27 0.85
N ALA A 374 9.20 2.86 0.48
CA ALA A 374 8.17 2.18 -0.31
C ALA A 374 8.72 1.70 -1.66
N TYR A 375 9.51 2.53 -2.33
CA TYR A 375 10.12 2.17 -3.60
C TYR A 375 11.12 1.01 -3.45
N LEU A 376 11.98 1.04 -2.43
CA LEU A 376 12.91 -0.06 -2.13
C LEU A 376 12.16 -1.36 -1.80
N VAL A 377 11.02 -1.29 -1.12
CA VAL A 377 10.18 -2.47 -0.86
C VAL A 377 9.60 -3.03 -2.14
N VAL A 378 9.06 -2.19 -3.03
CA VAL A 378 8.53 -2.63 -4.33
C VAL A 378 9.63 -3.25 -5.21
N MET A 379 10.84 -2.68 -5.19
CA MET A 379 12.01 -3.27 -5.85
C MET A 379 12.42 -4.62 -5.24
N LEU A 380 12.40 -4.74 -3.90
CA LEU A 380 12.66 -6.00 -3.23
C LEU A 380 11.64 -7.07 -3.58
N LEU A 381 10.36 -6.71 -3.73
CA LEU A 381 9.30 -7.64 -4.16
C LEU A 381 9.57 -8.15 -5.58
N LEU A 382 9.92 -7.27 -6.52
CA LEU A 382 10.28 -7.71 -7.88
C LEU A 382 11.50 -8.64 -7.89
N VAL A 383 12.52 -8.32 -7.08
CA VAL A 383 13.71 -9.18 -6.98
C VAL A 383 13.34 -10.50 -6.29
N HIS A 384 12.43 -10.49 -5.32
CA HIS A 384 11.90 -11.69 -4.68
C HIS A 384 11.24 -12.61 -5.70
N GLU A 385 10.32 -12.08 -6.51
CA GLU A 385 9.68 -12.82 -7.62
C GLU A 385 10.73 -13.33 -8.63
N GLY A 386 11.71 -12.49 -8.98
CA GLY A 386 12.79 -12.90 -9.88
C GLY A 386 13.72 -13.97 -9.31
N VAL A 387 13.90 -14.04 -7.99
CA VAL A 387 14.62 -15.11 -7.29
C VAL A 387 13.80 -16.41 -7.34
N ASP A 388 12.49 -16.30 -7.15
CA ASP A 388 11.58 -17.44 -7.13
C ASP A 388 11.36 -18.07 -8.53
N HIS A 389 11.44 -17.28 -9.61
CA HIS A 389 11.30 -17.74 -11.00
C HIS A 389 12.62 -18.15 -11.68
N ALA A 390 13.76 -17.89 -11.06
CA ALA A 390 15.07 -18.16 -11.62
C ALA A 390 15.52 -19.64 -11.53
N LEU A 391 14.68 -20.47 -10.92
CA LEU A 391 14.83 -21.91 -10.72
C LEU A 391 13.81 -22.66 -11.57
#